data_AF-A0A7W0RH82-F1
#
_entry.id   AF-A0A7W0RH82-F1
#
_cell.length_a   1.000
_cell.length_b   1.000
_cell.length_c   1.000
_cell.angle_alpha   90.00
_cell.angle_beta   90.00
_cell.angle_gamma   90.00
#
_symmetry.space_group_name_H-M   'P 1'
#
loop_
_entity.id
_entity.type
_entity.pdbx_description
1 polymer ?
#
loop_
_entity_poly.entity_id
_entity_poly.type
_entity_poly.pdbx_seq_one_letter_code
_entity_poly.pdbx_strand_id
1 'polypeptide(L)' 'KGIESKATKERLRAATADAYERGVRGVPTVAVGGELFWGDDRLEEAAVALSG' A
#
# COMPACT_ATOMS: atom_id res chain seq x y z
N LYS A 1 -23.96 -5.23 4.07
CA LYS A 1 -24.44 -4.08 3.24
C LYS A 1 -23.39 -2.98 3.01
N GLY A 2 -22.21 -2.99 3.66
CA GLY A 2 -21.19 -1.95 3.47
C GLY A 2 -20.44 -1.99 2.13
N ILE A 3 -20.25 -3.17 1.52
CA ILE A 3 -19.50 -3.37 0.27
C ILE A 3 -20.19 -2.81 -0.98
N GLU A 4 -21.52 -2.69 -0.95
CA GLU A 4 -22.30 -2.17 -2.07
C GLU A 4 -22.42 -0.64 -2.04
N SER A 5 -22.09 -0.01 -0.91
CA SER A 5 -22.22 1.43 -0.75
C SER A 5 -21.31 2.18 -1.72
N LYS A 6 -21.86 3.24 -2.35
CA LYS A 6 -21.12 4.12 -3.26
C LYS A 6 -19.88 4.71 -2.57
N ALA A 7 -20.05 5.24 -1.36
CA ALA A 7 -18.98 5.83 -0.57
C ALA A 7 -17.84 4.84 -0.26
N THR A 8 -18.16 3.56 -0.02
CA THR A 8 -17.15 2.50 0.18
C THR A 8 -16.33 2.29 -1.08
N LYS A 9 -16.99 2.17 -2.24
CA LYS A 9 -16.31 1.95 -3.53
C LYS A 9 -15.50 3.17 -3.95
N GLU A 10 -15.95 4.38 -3.65
CA GLU A 10 -15.20 5.62 -3.90
C GLU A 10 -13.93 5.68 -3.04
N ARG A 11 -14.02 5.40 -1.73
CA ARG A 11 -12.84 5.33 -0.87
C ARG A 11 -11.83 4.29 -1.33
N LEU A 12 -12.30 3.10 -1.75
CA LEU A 12 -11.42 2.07 -2.29
C LEU A 12 -10.67 2.56 -3.53
N ARG A 13 -11.36 3.18 -4.49
CA ARG A 13 -10.73 3.72 -5.70
C ARG A 13 -9.72 4.82 -5.40
N ALA A 14 -10.05 5.73 -4.48
CA ALA A 14 -9.15 6.80 -4.07
C ALA A 14 -7.87 6.23 -3.44
N ALA A 15 -8.00 5.23 -2.54
CA ALA A 15 -6.85 4.57 -1.93
C ALA A 15 -5.98 3.83 -2.97
N THR A 16 -6.59 3.16 -3.95
CA THR A 16 -5.84 2.52 -5.05
C THR A 16 -5.12 3.54 -5.93
N ALA A 17 -5.75 4.67 -6.24
CA ALA A 17 -5.15 5.73 -7.03
C ALA A 17 -3.95 6.36 -6.31
N ASP A 18 -4.10 6.71 -5.03
CA ASP A 18 -3.01 7.23 -4.19
C ASP A 18 -1.81 6.26 -4.13
N ALA A 19 -2.07 4.96 -3.91
CA ALA A 19 -1.01 3.96 -3.93
C ALA A 19 -0.28 3.91 -5.29
N TYR A 20 -1.02 3.99 -6.40
CA TYR A 20 -0.44 3.98 -7.73
C TYR A 20 0.42 5.23 -8.00
N GLU A 21 -0.06 6.41 -7.60
CA GLU A 21 0.68 7.68 -7.70
C GLU A 21 1.97 7.65 -6.87
N ARG A 22 1.94 6.99 -5.71
CA ARG A 22 3.11 6.77 -4.86
C ARG A 22 4.11 5.74 -5.40
N GLY A 23 3.81 5.10 -6.53
CA GLY A 23 4.71 4.13 -7.18
C GLY A 23 4.41 2.66 -6.87
N VAL A 24 3.36 2.35 -6.10
CA VAL A 24 2.95 0.95 -5.85
C VAL A 24 2.44 0.32 -7.15
N ARG A 25 2.91 -0.90 -7.47
CA ARG A 25 2.52 -1.64 -8.67
C ARG A 25 2.01 -3.05 -8.40
N GLY A 26 2.26 -3.59 -7.21
CA GLY A 26 1.82 -4.91 -6.81
C GLY A 26 1.54 -4.99 -5.31
N VAL A 27 1.04 -6.14 -4.88
CA VAL A 27 0.78 -6.46 -3.49
C VAL A 27 1.50 -7.77 -3.12
N PRO A 28 1.94 -7.92 -1.86
CA PRO A 28 1.98 -6.90 -0.81
C PRO A 28 3.12 -5.88 -1.04
N THR A 29 2.85 -4.59 -0.76
CA THR A 29 3.89 -3.53 -0.76
C THR A 29 3.84 -2.79 0.57
N VAL A 30 4.99 -2.64 1.23
CA VAL A 30 5.18 -1.83 2.45
C VAL A 30 5.97 -0.58 2.10
N ALA A 31 5.56 0.57 2.62
CA ALA A 31 6.27 1.82 2.46
C ALA A 31 6.91 2.23 3.79
N VAL A 32 8.21 2.54 3.79
CA VAL A 32 8.94 3.07 4.95
C VAL A 32 9.63 4.36 4.51
N GLY A 33 9.16 5.49 5.03
CA GLY A 33 9.57 6.81 4.51
C GLY A 33 9.22 6.95 3.02
N GLY A 34 10.23 7.21 2.19
CA GLY A 34 10.10 7.30 0.73
C GLY A 34 10.37 6.00 -0.02
N GLU A 35 10.76 4.93 0.66
CA GLU A 35 11.13 3.65 0.06
C GLU A 35 9.95 2.67 0.03
N LEU A 36 9.86 1.87 -1.04
CA LEU A 36 8.83 0.86 -1.23
C LEU A 36 9.45 -0.54 -1.30
N PHE A 37 8.94 -1.44 -0.46
CA PHE A 37 9.32 -2.86 -0.38
C PHE A 37 8.17 -3.69 -0.93
N TRP A 38 8.35 -4.29 -2.10
CA TRP A 38 7.34 -5.13 -2.76
C TRP A 38 7.72 -6.61 -2.63
N GLY A 39 6.77 -7.41 -2.14
CA GLY A 39 6.93 -8.85 -1.91
C GLY A 39 7.00 -9.22 -0.42
N ASP A 40 6.40 -10.36 -0.08
CA ASP A 40 6.41 -10.93 1.27
C ASP A 40 7.84 -11.22 1.75
N ASP A 41 8.75 -11.53 0.83
CA ASP A 41 10.18 -11.79 1.03
C ASP A 41 10.99 -10.54 1.42
N ARG A 42 10.39 -9.35 1.34
CA ARG A 42 11.02 -8.06 1.65
C ARG A 42 10.50 -7.45 2.95
N LEU A 43 9.64 -8.15 3.70
CA LEU A 43 9.06 -7.63 4.94
C LEU A 43 10.10 -7.44 6.04
N GLU A 44 11.06 -8.36 6.17
CA GLU A 44 12.16 -8.25 7.12
C GLU A 44 13.04 -7.02 6.79
N GLU A 45 13.32 -6.78 5.51
CA GLU A 45 14.08 -5.61 5.07
C GLU A 45 13.35 -4.30 5.39
N ALA A 46 12.03 -4.25 5.14
CA ALA A 46 11.21 -3.10 5.51
C ALA A 46 11.25 -2.83 7.02
N ALA A 47 11.20 -3.88 7.85
CA ALA A 47 11.28 -3.75 9.30
C ALA A 47 12.65 -3.22 9.78
N VAL A 48 13.73 -3.64 9.13
CA VAL A 48 15.08 -3.10 9.38
C VAL A 48 15.15 -1.62 8.99
N ALA A 49 14.61 -1.24 7.83
CA ALA A 49 14.58 0.15 7.37
C ALA A 49 13.79 1.09 8.31
N LEU A 50 12.77 0.58 9.00
CA LEU A 50 11.99 1.34 9.99
C LEU A 50 12.76 1.62 11.29
N SER A 51 13.77 0.81 11.60
CA SER A 51 14.50 0.84 12.87
C SER A 51 15.77 1.70 12.82
N GLY A 52 16.15 2.22 11.65
CA GLY A 52 17.24 3.18 11.46
C GLY A 52 16.79 4.62 11.63
#